data_AF-A0A2M7KL12-F1
#
_entry.id   AF-A0A2M7KL12-F1
#
_cell.length_a   1.000
_cell.length_b   1.000
_cell.length_c   1.000
_cell.angle_alpha   90.00
_cell.angle_beta   90.00
_cell.angle_gamma   90.00
#
_symmetry.space_group_name_H-M   'P 1'
#
loop_
_entity.id
_entity.type
_entity.pdbx_description
1 polymer ?
#
loop_
_entity_poly.entity_id
_entity_poly.type
_entity_poly.pdbx_seq_one_letter_code
_entity_poly.pdbx_strand_id
1 'polypeptide(L)'
;LSLCSCNIVPLFVSIYLRGAGLGPAITFLYAGPAVNVLSLIWVIRVIGWRIGIWRAVAVPVLAIVVGLLMSWLFARAEKARAAEELYYGDEKERAPGPLVALVGLLLGLVTVGGMNNLTVPCRSGASALLAVGLVLLLRCCFTRAEVREWLTETWRLVKLVLPILIPAVLLIGLIARYVPIKWIYDLVGQNSPLSVLGASLFGALMYFPILSEVPFVKTFLRLGMHVGPALAVLLLAPGLSLPGMIIVRKVLGNRRLSAYVGLLVLLVALTSWLFGLYLGDYVCPCMLPDL
;
A
#
# COMPACT_ATOMS: atom_id res chain seq x y z
N LEU A 1 0.11 5.75 10.53
CA LEU A 1 1.28 5.10 9.89
C LEU A 1 1.11 5.16 8.38
N SER A 2 2.06 5.73 7.65
CA SER A 2 2.09 5.64 6.18
C SER A 2 2.72 4.31 5.76
N LEU A 3 1.94 3.23 5.80
CA LEU A 3 2.38 1.94 5.26
C LEU A 3 2.33 2.04 3.74
N CYS A 4 3.50 2.11 3.10
CA CYS A 4 3.63 2.00 1.65
C CYS A 4 3.42 0.56 1.18
N SER A 5 3.11 0.37 -0.11
CA SER A 5 2.97 -0.96 -0.71
C SER A 5 4.21 -1.86 -0.52
N CYS A 6 5.40 -1.27 -0.39
CA CYS A 6 6.65 -1.98 -0.07
C CYS A 6 6.76 -2.47 1.40
N ASN A 7 6.06 -1.84 2.35
CA ASN A 7 6.06 -2.22 3.76
C ASN A 7 4.91 -3.17 4.10
N ILE A 8 3.78 -3.06 3.41
CA ILE A 8 2.61 -3.89 3.70
C ILE A 8 2.81 -5.33 3.24
N VAL A 9 3.55 -5.57 2.16
CA VAL A 9 3.74 -6.91 1.60
C VAL A 9 4.50 -7.83 2.57
N PRO A 10 5.65 -7.44 3.17
CA PRO A 10 6.30 -8.26 4.20
C PRO A 10 5.42 -8.49 5.44
N LEU A 11 4.67 -7.47 5.87
CA LEU A 11 3.75 -7.60 7.00
C LEU A 11 2.61 -8.56 6.69
N PHE A 12 2.04 -8.51 5.48
CA PHE A 12 1.08 -9.48 4.99
C PHE A 12 1.64 -10.90 5.05
N VAL A 13 2.87 -11.10 4.56
CA VAL A 13 3.51 -12.43 4.58
C VAL A 13 3.68 -12.91 6.03
N SER A 14 4.12 -12.05 6.94
CA SER A 14 4.25 -12.39 8.36
C SER A 14 2.91 -12.78 8.99
N ILE A 15 1.86 -11.97 8.80
CA ILE A 15 0.51 -12.24 9.32
C ILE A 15 -0.05 -13.55 8.76
N TYR A 16 0.16 -13.79 7.46
CA TYR A 16 -0.33 -14.99 6.77
C TYR A 16 0.45 -16.26 7.16
N LEU A 17 1.73 -16.16 7.51
CA LEU A 17 2.55 -17.28 7.98
C LEU A 17 2.38 -17.55 9.48
N ARG A 18 1.76 -16.64 10.24
CA ARG A 18 1.41 -16.77 11.66
C ARG A 18 -0.04 -17.19 11.90
N GLY A 19 -0.75 -17.64 10.85
CA GLY A 19 -2.05 -18.28 11.00
C GLY A 19 -3.28 -17.38 11.09
N ALA A 20 -3.17 -16.09 10.76
CA ALA A 20 -4.33 -15.19 10.76
C ALA A 20 -5.38 -15.51 9.66
N GLY A 21 -5.13 -16.51 8.80
CA GLY A 21 -5.97 -16.85 7.66
C GLY A 21 -5.73 -15.94 6.44
N LEU A 22 -6.13 -16.44 5.28
CA LEU A 22 -6.08 -15.78 3.98
C LEU A 22 -6.97 -14.53 3.94
N GLY A 23 -8.17 -14.59 4.53
CA GLY A 23 -9.12 -13.47 4.53
C GLY A 23 -8.57 -12.23 5.24
N PRO A 24 -8.29 -12.30 6.55
CA PRO A 24 -7.74 -11.17 7.32
C PRO A 24 -6.39 -10.67 6.75
N ALA A 25 -5.53 -11.56 6.28
CA ALA A 25 -4.27 -11.18 5.66
C ALA A 25 -4.50 -10.35 4.37
N ILE A 26 -5.41 -10.77 3.48
CA ILE A 26 -5.72 -10.03 2.25
C ILE A 26 -6.41 -8.71 2.53
N THR A 27 -7.35 -8.68 3.49
CA THR A 27 -7.98 -7.44 3.94
C THR A 27 -6.91 -6.44 4.40
N PHE A 28 -5.93 -6.89 5.19
CA PHE A 28 -4.82 -6.06 5.63
C PHE A 28 -3.91 -5.62 4.47
N LEU A 29 -3.60 -6.53 3.53
CA LEU A 29 -2.77 -6.27 2.36
C LEU A 29 -3.33 -5.12 1.51
N TYR A 30 -4.65 -5.09 1.29
CA TYR A 30 -5.31 -4.03 0.55
C TYR A 30 -5.53 -2.76 1.39
N ALA A 31 -6.11 -2.90 2.60
CA ALA A 31 -6.52 -1.77 3.42
C ALA A 31 -5.34 -0.92 3.92
N GLY A 32 -4.22 -1.55 4.27
CA GLY A 32 -3.07 -0.87 4.88
C GLY A 32 -2.60 0.39 4.11
N PRO A 33 -2.24 0.26 2.82
CA PRO A 33 -1.85 1.42 2.01
C PRO A 33 -3.04 2.27 1.55
N ALA A 34 -4.22 1.66 1.36
CA ALA A 34 -5.37 2.35 0.77
C ALA A 34 -6.14 3.25 1.75
N VAL A 35 -6.19 2.91 3.05
CA VAL A 35 -6.84 3.69 4.15
C VAL A 35 -5.91 4.78 4.71
N ASN A 36 -4.76 5.03 4.08
CA ASN A 36 -3.77 5.98 4.60
C ASN A 36 -4.39 7.37 4.84
N VAL A 37 -4.45 7.77 6.11
CA VAL A 37 -5.02 9.05 6.57
C VAL A 37 -4.35 10.25 5.89
N LEU A 38 -3.03 10.20 5.68
CA LEU A 38 -2.32 11.28 4.99
C LEU A 38 -2.74 11.38 3.53
N SER A 39 -2.89 10.24 2.84
CA SER A 39 -3.39 10.23 1.46
C SER A 39 -4.83 10.73 1.40
N LEU A 40 -5.68 10.33 2.35
CA LEU A 40 -7.06 10.79 2.42
C LEU A 40 -7.16 12.31 2.60
N ILE A 41 -6.41 12.89 3.54
CA ILE A 41 -6.33 14.34 3.73
C ILE A 41 -5.83 15.02 2.45
N TRP A 42 -4.83 14.41 1.79
CA TRP A 42 -4.27 14.93 0.55
C TRP A 42 -5.28 14.92 -0.60
N VAL A 43 -6.04 13.81 -0.78
CA VAL A 43 -7.13 13.71 -1.76
C VAL A 43 -8.19 14.77 -1.50
N ILE A 44 -8.62 14.95 -0.25
CA ILE A 44 -9.64 15.93 0.12
C ILE A 44 -9.19 17.35 -0.23
N ARG A 45 -7.93 17.71 0.08
CA ARG A 45 -7.40 19.05 -0.20
C ARG A 45 -7.09 19.29 -1.67
N VAL A 46 -6.61 18.28 -2.37
CA VAL A 46 -6.07 18.44 -3.73
C VAL A 46 -7.15 18.22 -4.78
N ILE A 47 -7.99 17.19 -4.62
CA ILE A 47 -9.01 16.81 -5.59
C ILE A 47 -10.38 17.28 -5.12
N GLY A 48 -10.75 17.02 -3.87
CA GLY A 48 -12.01 17.51 -3.30
C GLY A 48 -12.64 16.54 -2.31
N TRP A 49 -13.54 17.08 -1.49
CA TRP A 49 -14.14 16.37 -0.37
C TRP A 49 -14.99 15.16 -0.81
N ARG A 50 -15.73 15.26 -1.94
CA ARG A 50 -16.60 14.19 -2.43
C ARG A 50 -15.81 12.90 -2.70
N ILE A 51 -14.72 12.99 -3.46
CA ILE A 51 -13.86 11.84 -3.80
C ILE A 51 -13.15 11.30 -2.55
N GLY A 52 -12.74 12.19 -1.65
CA GLY A 52 -12.14 11.82 -0.37
C GLY A 52 -13.06 10.96 0.49
N ILE A 53 -14.30 11.41 0.76
CA ILE A 53 -15.25 10.64 1.58
C ILE A 53 -15.57 9.29 0.93
N TRP A 54 -15.77 9.26 -0.38
CA TRP A 54 -16.01 8.02 -1.09
C TRP A 54 -14.85 7.04 -0.98
N ARG A 55 -13.61 7.51 -1.10
CA ARG A 55 -12.43 6.68 -0.83
C ARG A 55 -12.41 6.16 0.61
N ALA A 56 -12.73 7.02 1.59
CA ALA A 56 -12.73 6.66 3.01
C ALA A 56 -13.72 5.53 3.34
N VAL A 57 -14.85 5.47 2.64
CA VAL A 57 -15.88 4.43 2.82
C VAL A 57 -15.63 3.22 1.92
N ALA A 58 -15.32 3.43 0.64
CA ALA A 58 -15.17 2.36 -0.34
C ALA A 58 -14.00 1.44 0.00
N VAL A 59 -12.86 1.98 0.45
CA VAL A 59 -11.67 1.16 0.72
C VAL A 59 -11.91 0.13 1.83
N PRO A 60 -12.39 0.47 3.04
CA PRO A 60 -12.68 -0.53 4.07
C PRO A 60 -13.71 -1.56 3.61
N VAL A 61 -14.77 -1.12 2.93
CA VAL A 61 -15.82 -2.02 2.43
C VAL A 61 -15.25 -3.01 1.42
N LEU A 62 -14.50 -2.53 0.43
CA LEU A 62 -13.84 -3.38 -0.57
C LEU A 62 -12.84 -4.33 0.08
N ALA A 63 -12.06 -3.89 1.07
CA ALA A 63 -11.10 -4.73 1.77
C ALA A 63 -11.76 -5.90 2.49
N ILE A 64 -12.89 -5.64 3.16
CA ILE A 64 -13.66 -6.66 3.87
C ILE A 64 -14.29 -7.63 2.86
N VAL A 65 -14.95 -7.11 1.82
CA VAL A 65 -15.58 -7.93 0.78
C VAL A 65 -14.57 -8.83 0.09
N VAL A 66 -13.42 -8.30 -0.32
CA VAL A 66 -12.35 -9.07 -0.97
C VAL A 66 -11.78 -10.14 -0.04
N GLY A 67 -11.55 -9.81 1.24
CA GLY A 67 -11.06 -10.78 2.22
C GLY A 67 -12.05 -11.92 2.47
N LEU A 68 -13.33 -11.60 2.64
CA LEU A 68 -14.39 -12.59 2.84
C LEU A 68 -14.56 -13.50 1.62
N LEU A 69 -14.58 -12.94 0.42
CA LEU A 69 -14.68 -13.71 -0.82
C LEU A 69 -13.46 -14.60 -1.04
N MET A 70 -12.25 -14.13 -0.71
CA MET A 70 -11.04 -14.94 -0.78
C MET A 70 -11.05 -16.09 0.23
N SER A 71 -11.47 -15.84 1.48
CA SER A 71 -11.61 -16.91 2.47
C SER A 71 -12.67 -17.93 2.06
N TRP A 72 -13.80 -17.47 1.51
CA TRP A 72 -14.85 -18.36 1.00
C TRP A 72 -14.35 -19.22 -0.17
N LEU A 73 -13.66 -18.62 -1.15
CA LEU A 73 -13.16 -19.32 -2.34
C LEU A 73 -12.10 -20.39 -2.01
N PHE A 74 -11.31 -20.17 -0.95
CA PHE A 74 -10.22 -21.07 -0.55
C PHE A 74 -10.44 -21.75 0.81
N ALA A 75 -11.67 -21.75 1.32
CA ALA A 75 -12.02 -22.25 2.65
C ALA A 75 -11.54 -23.69 2.92
N ARG A 76 -11.58 -24.57 1.91
CA ARG A 76 -11.09 -25.96 2.03
C ARG A 76 -9.58 -26.03 2.27
N ALA A 77 -8.80 -25.22 1.56
CA ALA A 77 -7.35 -25.18 1.70
C ALA A 77 -6.92 -24.49 3.00
N GLU A 78 -7.75 -23.58 3.51
CA GLU A 78 -7.53 -22.86 4.76
C GLU A 78 -7.78 -23.76 5.98
N LYS A 79 -8.86 -24.57 5.96
CA LYS A 79 -9.13 -25.57 7.00
C LYS A 79 -8.00 -26.60 7.15
N ALA A 80 -7.39 -27.03 6.04
CA ALA A 80 -6.27 -27.96 6.07
C ALA A 80 -5.01 -27.34 6.74
N ARG A 81 -4.73 -26.06 6.46
CA ARG A 81 -3.61 -25.32 7.08
C ARG A 81 -3.82 -25.03 8.55
N ALA A 82 -5.02 -24.59 8.93
CA ALA A 82 -5.34 -24.28 10.32
C ALA A 82 -5.18 -25.50 11.24
N ALA A 83 -5.41 -26.71 10.73
CA ALA A 83 -5.16 -27.96 11.45
C ALA A 83 -3.65 -28.25 11.64
N GLU A 84 -2.81 -27.85 10.69
CA GLU A 84 -1.35 -28.03 10.73
C GLU A 84 -0.67 -27.00 11.66
N GLU A 85 -1.20 -25.78 11.72
CA GLU A 85 -0.67 -24.67 12.51
C GLU A 85 -0.92 -24.84 14.02
N LEU A 86 -2.04 -25.48 14.40
CA LEU A 86 -2.37 -25.84 15.77
C LEU A 86 -1.33 -26.80 16.41
N TYR A 87 -0.53 -27.48 15.58
CA TYR A 87 0.48 -28.44 16.03
C TYR A 87 1.85 -27.78 16.35
N TYR A 88 2.10 -26.55 15.88
CA TYR A 88 3.41 -25.87 16.00
C TYR A 88 3.40 -24.66 16.96
N GLY A 89 2.25 -24.32 17.55
CA GLY A 89 2.06 -23.09 18.30
C GLY A 89 2.54 -23.14 19.75
N ASP A 90 3.84 -22.92 19.96
CA ASP A 90 4.34 -22.37 21.24
C ASP A 90 5.55 -21.46 20.97
N GLU A 91 5.30 -20.27 20.42
CA GLU A 91 6.29 -19.19 20.45
C GLU A 91 6.14 -18.41 21.77
N LYS A 92 7.19 -18.44 22.60
CA LYS A 92 7.25 -17.62 23.82
C LYS A 92 7.23 -16.13 23.46
N GLU A 93 6.10 -15.48 23.72
CA GLU A 93 5.98 -14.02 23.65
C GLU A 93 6.90 -13.36 24.69
N ARG A 94 7.75 -12.44 24.24
CA ARG A 94 8.68 -11.69 25.10
C ARG A 94 7.97 -10.50 25.73
N ALA A 95 8.43 -10.09 26.91
CA ALA A 95 7.89 -8.91 27.59
C ALA A 95 7.97 -7.66 26.68
N PRO A 96 6.90 -6.83 26.62
CA PRO A 96 6.79 -5.76 25.63
C PRO A 96 7.76 -4.58 25.85
N GLY A 97 8.29 -4.40 27.06
CA GLY A 97 9.14 -3.26 27.43
C GLY A 97 10.35 -3.00 26.51
N PRO A 98 11.29 -3.95 26.36
CA PRO A 98 12.46 -3.76 25.49
C PRO A 98 12.10 -3.59 24.00
N LEU A 99 11.00 -4.18 23.54
CA LEU A 99 10.50 -3.99 22.17
C LEU A 99 9.94 -2.58 21.95
N VAL A 100 9.16 -2.05 22.91
CA VAL A 100 8.63 -0.68 22.85
C VAL A 100 9.77 0.34 22.88
N ALA A 101 10.79 0.12 23.71
CA ALA A 101 11.97 0.98 23.77
C ALA A 101 12.79 0.92 22.47
N LEU A 102 12.94 -0.26 21.85
CA LEU A 102 13.58 -0.42 20.54
C LEU A 102 12.84 0.38 19.46
N VAL A 103 11.52 0.21 19.36
CA VAL A 103 10.68 0.93 18.38
C VAL A 103 10.71 2.44 18.64
N GLY A 104 10.65 2.87 19.90
CA GLY A 104 10.73 4.28 20.29
C GLY A 104 12.05 4.93 19.89
N LEU A 105 13.17 4.25 20.11
CA LEU A 105 14.50 4.74 19.70
C LEU A 105 14.65 4.80 18.18
N LEU A 106 14.17 3.79 17.44
CA LEU A 106 14.18 3.81 15.99
C LEU A 106 13.32 4.93 15.42
N LEU A 107 12.11 5.15 15.95
CA LEU A 107 11.24 6.25 15.54
C LEU A 107 11.87 7.60 15.88
N GLY A 108 12.44 7.77 17.07
CA GLY A 108 13.15 8.98 17.48
C GLY A 108 14.32 9.30 16.56
N LEU A 109 15.10 8.29 16.15
CA LEU A 109 16.22 8.46 15.23
C LEU A 109 15.74 8.94 13.84
N VAL A 110 14.64 8.36 13.33
CA VAL A 110 14.04 8.78 12.05
C VAL A 110 13.46 10.19 12.13
N THR A 111 12.74 10.53 13.20
CA THR A 111 12.13 11.86 13.35
C THR A 111 13.19 12.94 13.51
N VAL A 112 14.13 12.77 14.43
CA VAL A 112 15.22 13.75 14.65
C VAL A 112 16.10 13.88 13.42
N GLY A 113 16.45 12.77 12.76
CA GLY A 113 17.24 12.77 11.53
C GLY A 113 16.54 13.50 10.37
N GLY A 114 15.21 13.41 10.29
CA GLY A 114 14.39 14.04 9.24
C GLY A 114 13.96 15.49 9.52
N MET A 115 14.19 16.02 10.72
CA MET A 115 13.84 17.41 11.04
C MET A 115 14.79 18.38 10.33
N ASN A 116 14.24 19.26 9.49
CA ASN A 116 15.00 20.33 8.81
C ASN A 116 15.02 21.65 9.60
N ASN A 117 14.27 21.74 10.70
CA ASN A 117 14.15 22.95 11.52
C ASN A 117 15.20 23.05 12.65
N LEU A 118 16.01 22.01 12.87
CA LEU A 118 17.12 22.03 13.83
C LEU A 118 18.42 22.44 13.12
N THR A 119 19.27 23.18 13.82
CA THR A 119 20.63 23.46 13.33
C THR A 119 21.39 22.13 13.16
N VAL A 120 22.19 22.04 12.10
CA VAL A 120 22.98 20.84 11.75
C VAL A 120 23.74 20.22 12.94
N PRO A 121 24.44 21.00 13.80
CA PRO A 121 25.16 20.43 14.96
C PRO A 121 24.23 19.87 16.04
N CYS A 122 23.06 20.50 16.26
CA CYS A 122 22.09 20.04 17.24
C CYS A 122 21.40 18.75 16.77
N ARG A 123 21.08 18.68 15.47
CA ARG A 123 20.50 17.50 14.85
C ARG A 123 21.44 16.30 14.89
N SER A 124 22.70 16.49 14.49
CA SER A 124 23.69 15.40 14.49
C SER A 124 23.98 14.92 15.92
N GLY A 125 24.11 15.83 16.88
CA GLY A 125 24.28 15.48 18.30
C GLY A 125 23.12 14.66 18.87
N ALA A 126 21.88 15.12 18.67
CA ALA A 126 20.69 14.39 19.13
C ALA A 126 20.55 13.02 18.45
N SER A 127 20.81 12.92 17.14
CA SER A 127 20.79 11.64 16.43
C SER A 127 21.87 10.67 16.91
N ALA A 128 23.07 11.16 17.24
CA ALA A 128 24.16 10.35 17.77
C ALA A 128 23.83 9.81 19.18
N LEU A 129 23.22 10.62 20.05
CA LEU A 129 22.77 10.17 21.37
C LEU A 129 21.72 9.06 21.28
N LEU A 130 20.74 9.21 20.39
CA LEU A 130 19.72 8.18 20.14
C LEU A 130 20.33 6.90 19.55
N ALA A 131 21.32 7.03 18.65
CA ALA A 131 22.04 5.88 18.09
C ALA A 131 22.84 5.13 19.17
N VAL A 132 23.50 5.85 20.08
CA VAL A 132 24.21 5.24 21.22
C VAL A 132 23.22 4.52 22.14
N GLY A 133 22.08 5.16 22.47
CA GLY A 133 21.01 4.52 23.25
C GLY A 133 20.48 3.25 22.60
N LEU A 134 20.30 3.26 21.27
CA LEU A 134 19.90 2.09 20.50
C LEU A 134 20.93 0.96 20.58
N VAL A 135 22.22 1.26 20.42
CA VAL A 135 23.29 0.26 20.51
C VAL A 135 23.39 -0.33 21.93
N LEU A 136 23.25 0.50 22.97
CA LEU A 136 23.24 0.04 24.37
C LEU A 136 22.05 -0.88 24.64
N LEU A 137 20.85 -0.50 24.20
CA LEU A 137 19.64 -1.30 24.33
C LEU A 137 19.77 -2.65 23.60
N LEU A 138 20.30 -2.65 22.37
CA LEU A 138 20.56 -3.87 21.61
C LEU A 138 21.57 -4.80 22.28
N ARG A 139 22.57 -4.26 23.01
CA ARG A 139 23.54 -5.07 23.74
C ARG A 139 23.02 -5.59 25.08
N CYS A 140 22.21 -4.81 25.78
CA CYS A 140 21.72 -5.16 27.12
C CYS A 140 20.50 -6.08 27.09
N CYS A 141 19.56 -5.83 26.18
CA CYS A 141 18.23 -6.47 26.21
C CYS A 141 18.05 -7.55 25.14
N PHE A 142 18.91 -7.60 24.11
CA PHE A 142 18.78 -8.50 22.98
C PHE A 142 20.00 -9.39 22.80
N THR A 143 19.77 -10.65 22.42
CA THR A 143 20.84 -11.59 22.14
C THR A 143 21.46 -11.32 20.78
N ARG A 144 22.75 -11.64 20.61
CA ARG A 144 23.41 -11.50 19.29
C ARG A 144 22.76 -12.37 18.21
N ALA A 145 22.11 -13.46 18.58
CA ALA A 145 21.36 -14.32 17.67
C ALA A 145 20.12 -13.60 17.12
N GLU A 146 19.27 -13.03 18.00
CA GLU A 146 18.08 -12.25 17.61
C GLU A 146 18.45 -11.09 16.67
N VAL A 147 19.48 -10.30 17.02
CA VAL A 147 19.90 -9.17 16.18
C VAL A 147 20.40 -9.64 14.82
N ARG A 148 21.15 -10.75 14.76
CA ARG A 148 21.63 -11.32 13.50
C ARG A 148 20.48 -11.84 12.65
N GLU A 149 19.48 -12.46 13.25
CA GLU A 149 18.27 -12.92 12.57
C GLU A 149 17.50 -11.76 11.95
N TRP A 150 17.25 -10.69 12.71
CA TRP A 150 16.57 -9.50 12.20
C TRP A 150 17.32 -8.82 11.07
N LEU A 151 18.65 -8.69 11.18
CA LEU A 151 19.49 -8.15 10.12
C LEU A 151 19.49 -9.05 8.88
N THR A 152 19.45 -10.37 9.07
CA THR A 152 19.41 -11.34 7.97
C THR A 152 18.07 -11.26 7.24
N GLU A 153 16.95 -11.18 7.97
CA GLU A 153 15.62 -10.99 7.37
C GLU A 153 15.48 -9.62 6.69
N THR A 154 16.00 -8.55 7.31
CA THR A 154 16.07 -7.22 6.67
C THR A 154 16.87 -7.28 5.38
N TRP A 155 18.03 -7.92 5.39
CA TRP A 155 18.89 -8.06 4.21
C TRP A 155 18.28 -8.95 3.13
N ARG A 156 17.57 -10.00 3.53
CA ARG A 156 16.78 -10.85 2.64
C ARG A 156 15.67 -10.05 1.96
N LEU A 157 14.94 -9.21 2.69
CA LEU A 157 13.93 -8.32 2.14
C LEU A 157 14.54 -7.30 1.16
N VAL A 158 15.66 -6.68 1.52
CA VAL A 158 16.38 -5.76 0.63
C VAL A 158 16.78 -6.46 -0.68
N LYS A 159 17.40 -7.65 -0.59
CA LYS A 159 17.78 -8.46 -1.76
C LYS A 159 16.60 -8.94 -2.59
N LEU A 160 15.41 -9.01 -2.01
CA LEU A 160 14.19 -9.45 -2.68
C LEU A 160 13.45 -8.28 -3.36
N VAL A 161 13.39 -7.11 -2.71
CA VAL A 161 12.67 -5.93 -3.20
C VAL A 161 13.52 -5.13 -4.20
N LEU A 162 14.79 -4.83 -3.86
CA LEU A 162 15.64 -3.94 -4.63
C LEU A 162 15.85 -4.35 -6.11
N PRO A 163 16.18 -5.61 -6.46
CA PRO A 163 16.40 -5.99 -7.85
C PRO A 163 15.11 -6.00 -8.69
N ILE A 164 13.94 -6.06 -8.06
CA ILE A 164 12.64 -5.97 -8.75
C ILE A 164 12.22 -4.49 -8.87
N LEU A 165 12.40 -3.72 -7.81
CA LEU A 165 11.96 -2.33 -7.70
C LEU A 165 12.73 -1.41 -8.65
N ILE A 166 14.07 -1.51 -8.71
CA ILE A 166 14.91 -0.65 -9.55
C ILE A 166 14.50 -0.70 -11.03
N PRO A 167 14.48 -1.87 -11.71
CA PRO A 167 14.11 -1.93 -13.12
C PRO A 167 12.64 -1.55 -13.35
N ALA A 168 11.72 -1.89 -12.43
CA ALA A 168 10.32 -1.50 -12.55
C ALA A 168 10.13 0.02 -12.53
N VAL A 169 10.78 0.72 -11.59
CA VAL A 169 10.69 2.19 -11.47
C VAL A 169 11.35 2.89 -12.66
N LEU A 170 12.51 2.40 -13.13
CA LEU A 170 13.18 2.95 -14.32
C LEU A 170 12.34 2.75 -15.58
N LEU A 171 11.76 1.56 -15.77
CA LEU A 171 10.89 1.25 -16.91
C LEU A 171 9.66 2.16 -16.92
N ILE A 172 9.01 2.33 -15.77
CA ILE A 172 7.87 3.24 -15.63
C ILE A 172 8.25 4.68 -15.99
N GLY A 173 9.39 5.17 -15.49
CA GLY A 173 9.88 6.53 -15.81
C GLY A 173 10.18 6.71 -17.30
N LEU A 174 10.71 5.66 -17.96
CA LEU A 174 10.98 5.68 -19.40
C LEU A 174 9.67 5.67 -20.20
N ILE A 175 8.72 4.80 -19.86
CA ILE A 175 7.38 4.74 -20.49
C ILE A 175 6.69 6.11 -20.38
N ALA A 176 6.72 6.74 -19.20
CA ALA A 176 6.12 8.05 -18.99
C ALA A 176 6.71 9.16 -19.87
N ARG A 177 7.96 9.02 -20.34
CA ARG A 177 8.57 9.96 -21.30
C ARG A 177 8.07 9.77 -22.73
N TYR A 178 7.74 8.55 -23.13
CA TYR A 178 7.41 8.20 -24.51
C TYR A 178 5.90 8.07 -24.79
N VAL A 179 5.07 7.86 -23.76
CA VAL A 179 3.61 7.71 -23.93
C VAL A 179 2.94 9.08 -23.95
N PRO A 180 2.37 9.53 -25.09
CA PRO A 180 1.64 10.79 -25.15
C PRO A 180 0.33 10.69 -24.37
N ILE A 181 0.04 11.73 -23.59
CA ILE A 181 -1.12 11.78 -22.69
C ILE A 181 -2.45 11.64 -23.47
N LYS A 182 -2.48 12.01 -24.76
CA LYS A 182 -3.63 11.84 -25.66
C LYS A 182 -4.14 10.40 -25.75
N TRP A 183 -3.25 9.41 -25.82
CA TRP A 183 -3.65 7.99 -25.86
C TRP A 183 -4.34 7.55 -24.57
N ILE A 184 -3.96 8.15 -23.44
CA ILE A 184 -4.58 7.88 -22.15
C ILE A 184 -5.97 8.51 -22.10
N TYR A 185 -6.19 9.68 -22.71
CA TYR A 185 -7.54 10.28 -22.84
C TYR A 185 -8.48 9.44 -23.70
N ASP A 186 -8.03 8.96 -24.85
CA ASP A 186 -8.92 8.22 -25.75
C ASP A 186 -9.36 6.88 -25.14
N LEU A 187 -8.52 6.27 -24.29
CA LEU A 187 -8.81 4.99 -23.65
C LEU A 187 -9.55 5.13 -22.30
N VAL A 188 -9.17 6.12 -21.49
CA VAL A 188 -9.57 6.27 -20.08
C VAL A 188 -10.43 7.52 -19.83
N GLY A 189 -10.64 8.35 -20.86
CA GLY A 189 -11.36 9.61 -20.75
C GLY A 189 -12.80 9.41 -20.29
N GLN A 190 -13.56 8.54 -20.96
CA GLN A 190 -15.00 8.40 -20.75
C GLN A 190 -15.37 7.61 -19.48
N ASN A 191 -16.56 7.86 -18.92
CA ASN A 191 -17.13 7.05 -17.85
C ASN A 191 -17.81 5.76 -18.38
N SER A 192 -17.08 4.95 -19.14
CA SER A 192 -17.54 3.64 -19.64
C SER A 192 -17.01 2.50 -18.76
N PRO A 193 -17.72 1.36 -18.64
CA PRO A 193 -17.22 0.20 -17.88
C PRO A 193 -15.84 -0.26 -18.34
N LEU A 194 -15.57 -0.18 -19.66
CA LEU A 194 -14.30 -0.57 -20.25
C LEU A 194 -13.18 0.40 -19.90
N SER A 195 -13.45 1.71 -19.96
CA SER A 195 -12.49 2.75 -19.58
C SER A 195 -12.13 2.66 -18.09
N VAL A 196 -13.13 2.41 -17.23
CA VAL A 196 -12.91 2.22 -15.79
C VAL A 196 -12.09 0.95 -15.52
N LEU A 197 -12.38 -0.16 -16.20
CA LEU A 197 -11.60 -1.39 -16.09
C LEU A 197 -10.16 -1.21 -16.56
N GLY A 198 -9.95 -0.48 -17.66
CA GLY A 198 -8.62 -0.08 -18.14
C GLY A 198 -7.87 0.78 -17.13
N ALA A 199 -8.55 1.74 -16.51
CA ALA A 199 -8.01 2.59 -15.45
C ALA A 199 -7.61 1.78 -14.21
N SER A 200 -8.46 0.83 -13.80
CA SER A 200 -8.15 -0.12 -12.73
C SER A 200 -6.91 -0.93 -13.09
N LEU A 201 -6.86 -1.61 -14.23
CA LEU A 201 -5.68 -2.40 -14.64
C LEU A 201 -4.40 -1.56 -14.66
N PHE A 202 -4.49 -0.34 -15.19
CA PHE A 202 -3.38 0.61 -15.17
C PHE A 202 -2.92 0.93 -13.74
N GLY A 203 -3.86 1.23 -12.84
CA GLY A 203 -3.59 1.45 -11.41
C GLY A 203 -2.95 0.23 -10.73
N ALA A 204 -3.39 -0.99 -11.01
CA ALA A 204 -2.81 -2.21 -10.43
C ALA A 204 -1.37 -2.49 -10.87
N LEU A 205 -1.03 -2.12 -12.11
CA LEU A 205 0.29 -2.37 -12.68
C LEU A 205 1.29 -1.29 -12.30
N MET A 206 0.83 -0.03 -12.26
CA MET A 206 1.70 1.10 -11.95
C MET A 206 2.07 1.13 -10.47
N TYR A 207 3.36 1.35 -10.21
CA TYR A 207 3.85 1.61 -8.87
C TYR A 207 3.75 3.11 -8.57
N PHE A 208 2.72 3.52 -7.82
CA PHE A 208 2.62 4.88 -7.31
C PHE A 208 3.05 4.96 -5.84
N PRO A 209 4.01 5.86 -5.51
CA PRO A 209 4.12 6.34 -4.15
C PRO A 209 2.79 6.95 -3.68
N ILE A 210 2.37 6.62 -2.45
CA ILE A 210 1.03 6.97 -1.92
C ILE A 210 0.72 8.47 -1.99
N LEU A 211 1.72 9.34 -1.93
CA LEU A 211 1.52 10.80 -2.00
C LEU A 211 1.50 11.34 -3.44
N SER A 212 2.14 10.64 -4.39
CA SER A 212 2.21 11.07 -5.79
C SER A 212 1.01 10.61 -6.62
N GLU A 213 0.24 9.61 -6.17
CA GLU A 213 -0.97 9.16 -6.88
C GLU A 213 -2.02 10.29 -7.01
N VAL A 214 -2.15 11.12 -5.98
CA VAL A 214 -3.13 12.21 -5.90
C VAL A 214 -2.85 13.34 -6.91
N PRO A 215 -1.64 13.95 -6.98
CA PRO A 215 -1.35 14.95 -8.00
C PRO A 215 -1.37 14.36 -9.42
N PHE A 216 -1.02 13.09 -9.57
CA PHE A 216 -1.11 12.40 -10.86
C PHE A 216 -2.56 12.32 -11.34
N VAL A 217 -3.46 11.75 -10.52
CA VAL A 217 -4.90 11.66 -10.84
C VAL A 217 -5.53 13.04 -11.03
N LYS A 218 -5.15 14.04 -10.22
CA LYS A 218 -5.61 15.42 -10.42
C LYS A 218 -5.24 15.97 -11.80
N THR A 219 -4.05 15.64 -12.29
CA THR A 219 -3.60 16.07 -13.63
C THR A 219 -4.48 15.45 -14.71
N PHE A 220 -4.82 14.17 -14.60
CA PHE A 220 -5.75 13.54 -15.56
C PHE A 220 -7.15 14.13 -15.51
N LEU A 221 -7.68 14.38 -14.31
CA LEU A 221 -8.98 15.05 -14.14
C LEU A 221 -8.99 16.44 -14.79
N ARG A 222 -7.90 17.22 -14.64
CA ARG A 222 -7.77 18.55 -15.27
C ARG A 222 -7.76 18.52 -16.80
N LEU A 223 -7.30 17.43 -17.36
CA LEU A 223 -7.16 17.24 -18.79
C LEU A 223 -8.37 16.51 -19.40
N GLY A 224 -9.45 16.29 -18.61
CA GLY A 224 -10.74 15.79 -19.09
C GLY A 224 -11.06 14.34 -18.76
N MET A 225 -10.28 13.67 -17.91
CA MET A 225 -10.63 12.32 -17.46
C MET A 225 -11.85 12.36 -16.53
N HIS A 226 -12.84 11.49 -16.74
CA HIS A 226 -14.00 11.41 -15.86
C HIS A 226 -13.66 10.81 -14.48
N VAL A 227 -14.57 11.01 -13.52
CA VAL A 227 -14.33 10.69 -12.10
C VAL A 227 -14.27 9.20 -11.82
N GLY A 228 -15.03 8.38 -12.56
CA GLY A 228 -15.03 6.94 -12.39
C GLY A 228 -13.66 6.32 -12.66
N PRO A 229 -13.08 6.52 -13.86
CA PRO A 229 -11.71 6.07 -14.15
C PRO A 229 -10.66 6.65 -13.19
N ALA A 230 -10.81 7.92 -12.77
CA ALA A 230 -9.93 8.54 -11.78
C ALA A 230 -9.97 7.84 -10.43
N LEU A 231 -11.17 7.52 -9.93
CA LEU A 231 -11.35 6.82 -8.67
C LEU A 231 -10.80 5.39 -8.77
N ALA A 232 -10.98 4.72 -9.90
CA ALA A 232 -10.43 3.39 -10.14
C ALA A 232 -8.90 3.35 -9.99
N VAL A 233 -8.18 4.35 -10.56
CA VAL A 233 -6.74 4.48 -10.36
C VAL A 233 -6.41 4.71 -8.88
N LEU A 234 -7.12 5.64 -8.22
CA LEU A 234 -6.88 5.99 -6.81
C LEU A 234 -7.14 4.84 -5.83
N LEU A 235 -8.12 3.98 -6.11
CA LEU A 235 -8.50 2.87 -5.23
C LEU A 235 -7.58 1.66 -5.42
N LEU A 236 -7.03 1.45 -6.62
CA LEU A 236 -6.26 0.25 -6.93
C LEU A 236 -4.74 0.43 -6.79
N ALA A 237 -4.22 1.60 -7.15
CA ALA A 237 -2.79 1.94 -7.07
C ALA A 237 -2.10 1.64 -5.71
N PRO A 238 -2.71 1.95 -4.55
CA PRO A 238 -2.06 1.67 -3.27
C PRO A 238 -2.05 0.18 -2.92
N GLY A 239 -3.07 -0.57 -3.37
CA GLY A 239 -3.33 -1.95 -2.94
C GLY A 239 -2.75 -3.04 -3.84
N LEU A 240 -2.42 -2.70 -5.08
CA LEU A 240 -1.79 -3.59 -6.05
C LEU A 240 -0.62 -2.88 -6.73
N SER A 241 0.50 -3.59 -6.84
CA SER A 241 1.64 -3.15 -7.63
C SER A 241 2.38 -4.35 -8.18
N LEU A 242 3.03 -4.20 -9.34
CA LEU A 242 3.76 -5.29 -9.97
C LEU A 242 4.83 -5.92 -9.05
N PRO A 243 5.65 -5.15 -8.31
CA PRO A 243 6.59 -5.73 -7.34
C PRO A 243 5.87 -6.49 -6.22
N GLY A 244 4.80 -5.93 -5.66
CA GLY A 244 4.03 -6.59 -4.60
C GLY A 244 3.42 -7.91 -5.07
N MET A 245 2.85 -7.94 -6.29
CA MET A 245 2.29 -9.15 -6.88
C MET A 245 3.33 -10.26 -7.04
N ILE A 246 4.56 -9.94 -7.46
CA ILE A 246 5.64 -10.94 -7.61
C ILE A 246 5.98 -11.59 -6.26
N ILE A 247 6.01 -10.80 -5.18
CA ILE A 247 6.34 -11.29 -3.84
C ILE A 247 5.19 -12.13 -3.29
N VAL A 248 3.95 -11.61 -3.37
CA VAL A 248 2.75 -12.32 -2.93
C VAL A 248 2.56 -13.62 -3.72
N ARG A 249 2.92 -13.65 -5.02
CA ARG A 249 2.92 -14.88 -5.84
C ARG A 249 3.78 -15.98 -5.24
N LYS A 250 4.95 -15.64 -4.69
CA LYS A 250 5.87 -16.62 -4.09
C LYS A 250 5.31 -17.25 -2.81
N VAL A 251 4.39 -16.56 -2.12
CA VAL A 251 3.81 -17.01 -0.85
C VAL A 251 2.45 -17.67 -1.02
N LEU A 252 1.56 -17.07 -1.83
CA LEU A 252 0.20 -17.56 -2.07
C LEU A 252 0.07 -18.52 -3.26
N GLY A 253 1.05 -18.52 -4.17
CA GLY A 253 0.97 -19.22 -5.45
C GLY A 253 0.12 -18.48 -6.49
N ASN A 254 0.16 -18.97 -7.74
CA ASN A 254 -0.46 -18.27 -8.87
C ASN A 254 -1.99 -18.23 -8.79
N ARG A 255 -2.63 -19.31 -8.33
CA ARG A 255 -4.11 -19.41 -8.26
C ARG A 255 -4.71 -18.36 -7.33
N ARG A 256 -4.23 -18.30 -6.08
CA ARG A 256 -4.73 -17.35 -5.07
C ARG A 256 -4.40 -15.90 -5.43
N LEU A 257 -3.21 -15.65 -5.98
CA LEU A 257 -2.87 -14.31 -6.47
C LEU A 257 -3.80 -13.86 -7.60
N SER A 258 -4.02 -14.72 -8.61
CA SER A 258 -4.89 -14.36 -9.73
C SER A 258 -6.33 -14.08 -9.30
N ALA A 259 -6.84 -14.85 -8.31
CA ALA A 259 -8.15 -14.60 -7.71
C ALA A 259 -8.18 -13.27 -6.96
N TYR A 260 -7.17 -12.96 -6.14
CA TYR A 260 -7.08 -11.69 -5.43
C TYR A 260 -7.04 -10.49 -6.40
N VAL A 261 -6.14 -10.54 -7.39
CA VAL A 261 -5.98 -9.47 -8.38
C VAL A 261 -7.26 -9.31 -9.20
N GLY A 262 -7.81 -10.40 -9.73
CA GLY A 262 -9.03 -10.36 -10.54
C GLY A 262 -10.23 -9.83 -9.75
N LEU A 263 -10.43 -10.32 -8.53
CA LEU A 263 -11.53 -9.87 -7.68
C LEU A 263 -11.40 -8.39 -7.34
N LEU A 264 -10.21 -7.96 -6.95
CA LEU A 264 -9.98 -6.57 -6.56
C LEU A 264 -10.10 -5.61 -7.75
N VAL A 265 -9.56 -5.96 -8.92
CA VAL A 265 -9.72 -5.19 -10.17
C VAL A 265 -11.20 -5.05 -10.52
N LEU A 266 -11.96 -6.16 -10.51
CA LEU A 266 -13.38 -6.16 -10.88
C LEU A 266 -14.25 -5.36 -9.90
N LEU A 267 -14.04 -5.55 -8.59
CA LEU A 267 -14.81 -4.83 -7.57
C LEU A 267 -14.48 -3.33 -7.54
N VAL A 268 -13.21 -2.96 -7.70
CA VAL A 268 -12.82 -1.55 -7.84
C VAL A 268 -13.39 -0.95 -9.12
N ALA A 269 -13.30 -1.65 -10.25
CA ALA A 269 -13.88 -1.17 -11.49
C ALA A 269 -15.40 -0.95 -11.36
N LEU A 270 -16.11 -1.92 -10.76
CA LEU A 270 -17.55 -1.82 -10.53
C LEU A 270 -17.90 -0.64 -9.63
N THR A 271 -17.28 -0.53 -8.45
CA THR A 271 -17.55 0.56 -7.50
C THR A 271 -17.21 1.93 -8.08
N SER A 272 -16.14 2.03 -8.87
CA SER A 272 -15.71 3.28 -9.46
C SER A 272 -16.59 3.70 -10.63
N TRP A 273 -17.09 2.74 -11.41
CA TRP A 273 -18.08 2.99 -12.45
C TRP A 273 -19.42 3.44 -11.87
N LEU A 274 -19.93 2.74 -10.85
CA LEU A 274 -21.14 3.14 -10.12
C LEU A 274 -21.01 4.54 -9.51
N PHE A 275 -19.85 4.83 -8.95
CA PHE A 275 -19.54 6.17 -8.43
C PHE A 275 -19.56 7.24 -9.53
N GLY A 276 -18.94 6.97 -10.69
CA GLY A 276 -18.96 7.87 -11.84
C GLY A 276 -20.38 8.15 -12.34
N LEU A 277 -21.28 7.16 -12.30
CA LEU A 277 -22.69 7.35 -12.65
C LEU A 277 -23.43 8.23 -11.63
N TYR A 278 -23.18 8.04 -10.34
CA TYR A 278 -23.86 8.77 -9.28
C TYR A 278 -23.40 10.22 -9.13
N LEU A 279 -22.09 10.49 -9.28
CA LEU A 279 -21.50 11.80 -9.01
C LEU A 279 -21.57 12.79 -10.18
N GLY A 280 -21.76 12.28 -11.40
CA GLY A 280 -21.59 13.04 -12.65
C GLY A 280 -20.13 13.43 -12.89
N ASP A 281 -19.91 14.48 -13.68
CA ASP A 281 -18.57 14.95 -14.01
C ASP A 281 -17.89 15.67 -12.84
N TYR A 282 -16.56 15.56 -12.80
CA TYR A 282 -15.76 16.25 -11.80
C TYR A 282 -15.73 17.74 -12.12
N VAL A 283 -16.40 18.53 -11.29
CA VAL A 283 -16.19 19.98 -11.26
C VAL A 283 -14.94 20.25 -10.44
N CYS A 284 -13.86 20.72 -11.08
CA CYS A 284 -12.66 21.08 -10.32
C CYS A 284 -13.01 22.21 -9.36
N PRO A 285 -12.70 22.08 -8.05
CA PRO A 285 -12.81 23.21 -7.12
C PRO A 285 -11.97 24.41 -7.56
N CYS A 286 -10.92 24.16 -8.36
CA CYS A 286 -10.05 25.16 -8.95
C CYS A 286 -10.65 25.92 -10.15
N MET A 287 -11.81 25.50 -10.66
CA MET A 287 -12.55 26.14 -11.76
C MET A 287 -13.87 26.75 -11.28
N LEU A 288 -14.14 26.68 -9.97
CA LEU A 288 -15.22 27.46 -9.37
C LEU A 288 -14.71 28.90 -9.21
N PRO A 289 -15.41 29.92 -9.75
CA PRO A 289 -15.09 31.30 -9.44
C PRO A 289 -15.19 31.51 -7.92
N ASP A 290 -14.23 32.27 -7.40
CA ASP A 290 -13.79 32.33 -6.00
C ASP A 290 -14.88 32.19 -4.93
N LEU A 291 -14.60 31.31 -3.96
CA LEU A 291 -15.25 31.21 -2.64
C LEU A 291 -14.29 31.77 -1.59
#